data_AF-A0A2S8ZR60-F1
#
_entry.id   AF-A0A2S8ZR60-F1
#
_cell.length_a   1.000
_cell.length_b   1.000
_cell.length_c   1.000
_cell.angle_alpha   90.00
_cell.angle_beta   90.00
_cell.angle_gamma   90.00
#
_symmetry.space_group_name_H-M   'P 1'
#
loop_
_entity.id
_entity.type
_entity.pdbx_description
1 polymer ?
#
loop_
_entity_poly.entity_id
_entity_poly.type
_entity_poly.pdbx_seq_one_letter_code
_entity_poly.pdbx_strand_id
1 'polypeptide(L)'
;MGARTDADARAGAAGRPSRALPWPVLCWVAVLVLIGIVQVVRAQWLDTVVFFGAALLVVAARWTPPLTTRPVPLRVMVVGAALAGLVVCVLPRHGGGMVSTVTAIGIAALALAWPGASEGPRPWTPGLRRLALVWSGILVAGCLWELAQFILSRIHPDAPSYALSDLLDPLLDGVPGRILFTAAWLAGGLFLLRRGPRR
;
A
#
# COMPACT_ATOMS: atom_id res chain seq x y z
N MET A 1 35.16 -49.21 -9.89
CA MET A 1 34.56 -48.82 -8.59
C MET A 1 34.87 -47.33 -8.34
N GLY A 2 34.25 -46.41 -9.10
CA GLY A 2 34.62 -44.99 -9.05
C GLY A 2 33.70 -44.01 -9.81
N ALA A 3 32.55 -44.46 -10.32
CA ALA A 3 31.63 -43.62 -11.11
C ALA A 3 30.39 -43.15 -10.33
N ARG A 4 30.23 -43.55 -9.06
CA ARG A 4 29.02 -43.27 -8.27
C ARG A 4 29.12 -42.00 -7.42
N THR A 5 30.33 -41.49 -7.17
CA THR A 5 30.58 -40.33 -6.30
C THR A 5 30.31 -38.98 -6.95
N ASP A 6 30.42 -38.86 -8.28
CA ASP A 6 30.22 -37.58 -8.97
C ASP A 6 28.75 -37.27 -9.30
N ALA A 7 27.92 -38.31 -9.39
CA ALA A 7 26.47 -38.16 -9.61
C ALA A 7 25.77 -37.61 -8.35
N ASP A 8 26.16 -38.09 -7.17
CA ASP A 8 25.61 -37.64 -5.88
C ASP A 8 26.05 -36.22 -5.53
N ALA A 9 27.28 -35.82 -5.92
CA ALA A 9 27.77 -34.45 -5.74
C ALA A 9 27.04 -33.43 -6.62
N ARG A 10 26.63 -33.81 -7.83
CA ARG A 10 25.84 -32.94 -8.74
C ARG A 10 24.35 -32.90 -8.38
N ALA A 11 23.81 -33.95 -7.77
CA ALA A 11 22.44 -33.98 -7.28
C ALA A 11 22.22 -33.04 -6.07
N GLY A 12 23.25 -32.79 -5.25
CA GLY A 12 23.19 -31.87 -4.11
C GLY A 12 23.19 -30.37 -4.47
N ALA A 13 23.53 -30.02 -5.71
CA ALA A 13 23.60 -28.62 -6.18
C ALA A 13 22.32 -28.15 -6.88
N ALA A 14 21.38 -29.06 -7.17
CA ALA A 14 20.10 -28.74 -7.78
C ALA A 14 19.13 -28.15 -6.73
N GLY A 15 19.16 -26.82 -6.60
CA GLY A 15 18.00 -26.05 -6.16
C GLY A 15 17.82 -25.94 -4.65
N ARG A 16 18.76 -25.30 -3.95
CA ARG A 16 18.33 -24.47 -2.81
C ARG A 16 17.54 -23.31 -3.42
N PRO A 17 16.22 -23.18 -3.19
CA PRO A 17 15.51 -21.99 -3.62
C PRO A 17 16.24 -20.79 -3.03
N SER A 18 16.73 -19.91 -3.90
CA SER A 18 17.41 -18.69 -3.49
C SER A 18 16.51 -17.95 -2.51
N ARG A 19 16.93 -17.86 -1.25
CA ARG A 19 16.16 -17.22 -0.17
C ARG A 19 15.97 -15.71 -0.38
N ALA A 20 16.63 -15.14 -1.39
CA ALA A 20 16.56 -13.73 -1.75
C ALA A 20 15.14 -13.32 -2.13
N LEU A 21 14.71 -12.18 -1.59
CA LEU A 21 13.45 -11.57 -1.97
C LEU A 21 13.53 -11.17 -3.45
N PRO A 22 12.46 -11.41 -4.23
CA PRO A 22 12.43 -10.92 -5.60
C PRO A 22 12.54 -9.40 -5.58
N TRP A 23 13.31 -8.85 -6.52
CA TRP A 23 13.62 -7.41 -6.57
C TRP A 23 12.39 -6.50 -6.41
N PRO A 24 11.24 -6.76 -7.06
CA PRO A 24 10.04 -5.94 -6.86
C PRO A 24 9.52 -5.93 -5.43
N VAL A 25 9.58 -7.07 -4.72
CA VAL A 25 9.18 -7.16 -3.31
C VAL A 25 10.16 -6.40 -2.43
N LEU A 26 11.46 -6.53 -2.71
CA LEU A 26 12.48 -5.76 -1.99
C LEU A 26 12.27 -4.25 -2.15
N CYS A 27 11.97 -3.77 -3.37
CA CYS A 27 11.64 -2.36 -3.62
C CYS A 27 10.42 -1.92 -2.81
N TRP A 28 9.35 -2.73 -2.78
CA TRP A 28 8.15 -2.41 -1.99
C TRP A 28 8.43 -2.35 -0.49
N VAL A 29 9.17 -3.33 0.05
CA VAL A 29 9.57 -3.35 1.45
C VAL A 29 10.41 -2.12 1.78
N ALA A 30 11.38 -1.77 0.93
CA ALA A 30 12.20 -0.58 1.11
C ALA A 30 11.36 0.70 1.14
N VAL A 31 10.39 0.86 0.23
CA VAL A 31 9.47 2.01 0.22
C VAL A 31 8.66 2.08 1.52
N LEU A 32 8.06 0.97 1.97
CA LEU A 32 7.28 0.93 3.20
C LEU A 32 8.12 1.28 4.43
N VAL A 33 9.35 0.77 4.50
CA VAL A 33 10.30 1.07 5.57
C VAL A 33 10.70 2.56 5.56
N LEU A 34 11.01 3.12 4.39
CA LEU A 34 11.35 4.55 4.25
C LEU A 34 10.19 5.43 4.71
N ILE A 35 8.95 5.11 4.32
CA ILE A 35 7.77 5.83 4.80
C ILE A 35 7.65 5.68 6.33
N GLY A 36 7.78 4.47 6.87
CA GLY A 36 7.74 4.22 8.31
C GLY A 36 8.76 5.05 9.10
N ILE A 37 10.00 5.17 8.60
CA ILE A 37 11.04 6.01 9.19
C ILE A 37 10.61 7.48 9.21
N VAL A 38 10.09 8.01 8.08
CA VAL A 38 9.59 9.39 8.02
C VAL A 38 8.47 9.62 9.04
N GLN A 39 7.56 8.67 9.21
CA GLN A 39 6.46 8.80 10.17
C GLN A 39 6.93 8.81 11.63
N VAL A 40 8.02 8.10 11.96
CA VAL A 40 8.67 8.20 13.28
C VAL A 40 9.15 9.63 13.53
N VAL A 41 9.83 10.23 12.55
CA VAL A 41 10.33 11.61 12.65
C VAL A 41 9.17 12.61 12.78
N ARG A 42 8.02 12.32 12.16
CA ARG A 42 6.78 13.12 12.29
C ARG A 42 5.98 12.84 13.56
N ALA A 43 6.43 11.94 14.43
CA ALA A 43 5.73 11.49 15.64
C ALA A 43 4.30 10.96 15.37
N GLN A 44 4.07 10.34 14.20
CA GLN A 44 2.79 9.74 13.81
C GLN A 44 2.80 8.24 14.10
N TRP A 45 2.64 7.86 15.37
CA TRP A 45 2.82 6.49 15.83
C TRP A 45 1.91 5.45 15.15
N LEU A 46 0.65 5.82 14.88
CA LEU A 46 -0.27 4.91 14.20
C LEU A 46 0.24 4.59 12.78
N ASP A 47 0.61 5.61 12.01
CA ASP A 47 1.11 5.43 10.66
C ASP A 47 2.41 4.64 10.65
N THR A 48 3.32 4.92 11.59
CA THR A 48 4.54 4.13 11.81
C THR A 48 4.23 2.63 11.95
N VAL A 49 3.29 2.28 12.84
CA VAL A 49 2.90 0.88 13.06
C VAL A 49 2.27 0.28 11.80
N VAL A 50 1.43 1.03 11.09
CA VAL A 50 0.79 0.56 9.85
C VAL A 50 1.83 0.27 8.76
N PHE A 51 2.78 1.18 8.51
CA PHE A 51 3.77 1.00 7.44
C PHE A 51 4.81 -0.08 7.76
N PHE A 52 5.33 -0.13 8.99
CA PHE A 52 6.22 -1.21 9.40
C PHE A 52 5.50 -2.56 9.49
N GLY A 53 4.27 -2.58 10.00
CA GLY A 53 3.41 -3.76 10.02
C GLY A 53 3.13 -4.29 8.61
N ALA A 54 2.82 -3.41 7.65
CA ALA A 54 2.64 -3.76 6.25
C ALA A 54 3.94 -4.32 5.63
N ALA A 55 5.11 -3.72 5.92
CA ALA A 55 6.39 -4.23 5.45
C ALA A 55 6.66 -5.65 5.97
N LEU A 56 6.40 -5.87 7.27
CA LEU A 56 6.51 -7.19 7.90
C LEU A 56 5.51 -8.19 7.28
N LEU A 57 4.27 -7.79 7.05
CA LEU A 57 3.24 -8.63 6.42
C LEU A 57 3.64 -9.03 4.99
N VAL A 58 4.19 -8.12 4.18
CA VAL A 58 4.68 -8.43 2.83
C VAL A 58 5.80 -9.48 2.87
N VAL A 59 6.74 -9.34 3.81
CA VAL A 59 7.80 -10.34 3.99
C VAL A 59 7.23 -11.65 4.53
N ALA A 60 6.27 -11.58 5.47
CA ALA A 60 5.64 -12.74 6.09
C ALA A 60 4.75 -13.53 5.13
N ALA A 61 4.15 -12.87 4.15
CA ALA A 61 3.21 -13.45 3.19
C ALA A 61 3.78 -14.65 2.42
N ARG A 62 5.11 -14.76 2.31
CA ARG A 62 5.79 -15.91 1.68
C ARG A 62 5.69 -17.22 2.47
N TRP A 63 5.42 -17.13 3.78
CA TRP A 63 5.32 -18.28 4.69
C TRP A 63 3.89 -18.51 5.16
N THR A 64 2.97 -17.59 4.88
CA THR A 64 1.57 -17.75 5.25
C THR A 64 0.83 -18.57 4.20
N PRO A 65 -0.06 -19.48 4.60
CA PRO A 65 -0.90 -20.20 3.66
C PRO A 65 -1.80 -19.22 2.89
N PRO A 66 -2.15 -19.53 1.63
CA PRO A 66 -3.13 -18.75 0.90
C PRO A 66 -4.46 -18.82 1.65
N LEU A 67 -5.11 -17.67 1.82
CA LEU A 67 -6.45 -17.64 2.40
C LEU A 67 -7.45 -18.08 1.33
N THR A 68 -8.29 -19.07 1.66
CA THR A 68 -9.45 -19.42 0.83
C THR A 68 -10.53 -18.37 1.04
N THR A 69 -10.47 -17.27 0.29
CA THR A 69 -11.56 -16.30 0.25
C THR A 69 -12.57 -16.68 -0.83
N ARG A 70 -13.85 -16.58 -0.48
CA ARG A 70 -14.94 -16.72 -1.46
C ARG A 70 -14.95 -15.47 -2.36
N PRO A 71 -15.20 -15.61 -3.67
CA PRO A 71 -15.37 -14.45 -4.53
C PRO A 71 -16.53 -13.60 -4.02
N VAL A 72 -16.25 -12.34 -3.67
CA VAL A 72 -17.28 -11.39 -3.25
C VAL A 72 -17.86 -10.74 -4.49
N PRO A 73 -19.20 -10.75 -4.67
CA PRO A 73 -19.81 -10.14 -5.85
C PRO A 73 -19.60 -8.62 -5.84
N LEU A 74 -19.38 -8.04 -7.03
CA LEU A 74 -19.09 -6.61 -7.18
C LEU A 74 -20.12 -5.72 -6.48
N ARG A 75 -21.41 -6.08 -6.54
CA ARG A 75 -22.49 -5.32 -5.90
C ARG A 75 -22.26 -5.21 -4.39
N VAL A 76 -21.84 -6.29 -3.73
CA VAL A 76 -21.54 -6.28 -2.28
C VAL A 76 -20.33 -5.40 -1.99
N MET A 77 -19.29 -5.46 -2.83
CA MET A 77 -18.11 -4.60 -2.64
C MET A 77 -18.45 -3.11 -2.86
N VAL A 78 -19.26 -2.79 -3.87
CA VAL A 78 -19.71 -1.41 -4.15
C VAL A 78 -20.60 -0.89 -3.03
N VAL A 79 -21.57 -1.68 -2.57
CA VAL A 79 -22.45 -1.31 -1.45
C VAL A 79 -21.64 -1.14 -0.17
N GLY A 80 -20.73 -2.08 0.13
CA GLY A 80 -19.84 -1.99 1.28
C GLY A 80 -18.95 -0.75 1.22
N ALA A 81 -18.36 -0.45 0.06
CA ALA A 81 -17.57 0.76 -0.13
C ALA A 81 -18.42 2.03 0.02
N ALA A 82 -19.63 2.08 -0.54
CA ALA A 82 -20.53 3.22 -0.40
C ALA A 82 -20.93 3.47 1.07
N LEU A 83 -21.27 2.41 1.82
CA LEU A 83 -21.57 2.50 3.25
C LEU A 83 -20.36 2.97 4.05
N ALA A 84 -19.18 2.41 3.78
CA ALA A 84 -17.94 2.84 4.41
C ALA A 84 -17.63 4.31 4.10
N GLY A 85 -17.83 4.75 2.86
CA GLY A 85 -17.66 6.13 2.44
C GLY A 85 -18.61 7.10 3.12
N LEU A 86 -19.88 6.70 3.31
CA LEU A 86 -20.85 7.47 4.07
C LEU A 86 -20.39 7.67 5.52
N VAL A 87 -19.94 6.61 6.17
CA VAL A 87 -19.42 6.67 7.55
C VAL A 87 -18.20 7.60 7.63
N VAL A 88 -17.26 7.49 6.70
CA VAL A 88 -16.07 8.36 6.63
C VAL A 88 -16.45 9.83 6.43
N CYS A 89 -17.50 10.13 5.65
CA CYS A 89 -17.92 11.51 5.40
C CYS A 89 -18.51 12.19 6.64
N VAL A 90 -19.22 11.43 7.49
CA VAL A 90 -19.92 11.95 8.68
C VAL A 90 -19.00 12.04 9.90
N LEU A 91 -17.99 11.17 10.00
CA LEU A 91 -17.09 11.14 11.15
C LEU A 91 -16.19 12.39 11.24
N PRO A 92 -15.84 12.84 12.45
CA PRO A 92 -14.80 13.84 12.65
C PRO A 92 -13.46 13.35 12.10
N ARG A 93 -12.80 14.18 11.29
CA ARG A 93 -11.58 13.82 10.55
C ARG A 93 -10.45 13.31 11.46
N HIS A 94 -10.26 13.96 12.60
CA HIS A 94 -9.21 13.63 13.56
C HIS A 94 -9.73 12.84 14.76
N GLY A 95 -10.92 12.23 14.65
CA GLY A 95 -11.53 11.44 15.72
C GLY A 95 -11.13 9.96 15.67
N GLY A 96 -11.13 9.30 16.84
CA GLY A 96 -10.86 7.86 16.94
C GLY A 96 -11.83 6.98 16.12
N GLY A 97 -13.05 7.47 15.86
CA GLY A 97 -14.00 6.79 14.98
C GLY A 97 -13.53 6.72 13.52
N MET A 98 -12.90 7.79 13.00
CA MET A 98 -12.34 7.78 11.64
C MET A 98 -11.18 6.81 11.53
N VAL A 99 -10.28 6.84 12.51
CA VAL A 99 -9.17 5.88 12.62
C VAL A 99 -9.69 4.44 12.58
N SER A 100 -10.65 4.11 13.44
CA SER A 100 -11.23 2.77 13.52
C SER A 100 -11.86 2.33 12.20
N THR A 101 -12.58 3.24 11.53
CA THR A 101 -13.25 2.97 10.24
C THR A 101 -12.24 2.71 9.13
N VAL A 102 -11.22 3.57 9.00
CA VAL A 102 -10.17 3.42 7.97
C VAL A 102 -9.35 2.14 8.22
N THR A 103 -9.02 1.83 9.47
CA THR A 103 -8.37 0.58 9.84
C THR A 103 -9.23 -0.63 9.46
N ALA A 104 -10.54 -0.61 9.74
CA ALA A 104 -11.44 -1.69 9.36
C ALA A 104 -11.53 -1.87 7.83
N ILE A 105 -11.59 -0.78 7.06
CA ILE A 105 -11.53 -0.81 5.59
C ILE A 105 -10.21 -1.44 5.13
N GLY A 106 -9.08 -1.04 5.73
CA GLY A 106 -7.76 -1.58 5.43
C GLY A 106 -7.65 -3.08 5.71
N ILE A 107 -8.15 -3.55 6.85
CA ILE A 107 -8.20 -4.98 7.20
C ILE A 107 -9.08 -5.75 6.22
N ALA A 108 -10.27 -5.23 5.90
CA ALA A 108 -11.16 -5.84 4.92
C ALA A 108 -10.52 -5.93 3.53
N ALA A 109 -9.88 -4.85 3.07
CA ALA A 109 -9.16 -4.83 1.80
C ALA A 109 -8.00 -5.83 1.80
N LEU A 110 -7.23 -5.92 2.89
CA LEU A 110 -6.13 -6.88 3.05
C LEU A 110 -6.65 -8.33 3.00
N ALA A 111 -7.75 -8.62 3.69
CA ALA A 111 -8.37 -9.94 3.67
C ALA A 111 -8.86 -10.31 2.26
N LEU A 112 -9.47 -9.36 1.54
CA LEU A 112 -9.95 -9.58 0.17
C LEU A 112 -8.80 -9.72 -0.85
N ALA A 113 -7.72 -8.97 -0.65
CA ALA A 113 -6.55 -8.94 -1.52
C ALA A 113 -5.48 -9.98 -1.14
N TRP A 114 -5.69 -10.76 -0.08
CA TRP A 114 -4.68 -11.68 0.42
C TRP A 114 -4.24 -12.65 -0.68
N PRO A 115 -2.92 -12.92 -0.83
CA PRO A 115 -2.41 -13.76 -1.90
C PRO A 115 -3.13 -15.11 -2.00
N GLY A 116 -3.71 -15.38 -3.18
CA GLY A 116 -4.23 -16.69 -3.57
C GLY A 116 -3.19 -17.51 -4.35
N ALA A 117 -3.57 -18.71 -4.81
CA ALA A 117 -2.78 -19.46 -5.78
C ALA A 117 -2.61 -18.60 -7.04
N SER A 118 -1.39 -18.19 -7.35
CA SER A 118 -1.13 -17.08 -8.28
C SER A 118 -1.31 -17.52 -9.74
N GLU A 119 -2.16 -16.84 -10.49
CA GLU A 119 -1.86 -16.55 -11.90
C GLU A 119 -0.68 -15.57 -11.92
N GLY A 120 0.30 -15.78 -12.80
CA GLY A 120 1.47 -14.90 -12.91
C GLY A 120 1.10 -13.45 -13.26
N PRO A 121 2.02 -12.50 -13.02
CA PRO A 121 1.78 -11.09 -13.33
C PRO A 121 1.46 -10.90 -14.81
N ARG A 122 0.38 -10.16 -15.11
CA ARG A 122 0.04 -9.80 -16.48
C ARG A 122 1.01 -8.74 -17.00
N PRO A 123 1.56 -8.88 -18.22
CA PRO A 123 2.48 -7.90 -18.76
C PRO A 123 1.77 -6.55 -18.98
N TRP A 124 2.44 -5.47 -18.59
CA TRP A 124 1.93 -4.12 -18.83
C TRP A 124 2.17 -3.70 -20.28
N THR A 125 1.19 -3.02 -20.87
CA THR A 125 1.37 -2.39 -22.19
C THR A 125 2.38 -1.24 -22.11
N PRO A 126 3.08 -0.88 -23.21
CA PRO A 126 4.03 0.23 -23.20
C PRO A 126 3.43 1.56 -22.74
N GLY A 127 2.17 1.83 -23.13
CA GLY A 127 1.44 3.02 -22.70
C GLY A 127 1.18 3.04 -21.19
N LEU A 128 0.75 1.91 -20.61
CA LEU A 128 0.54 1.80 -19.17
C LEU A 128 1.84 1.94 -18.39
N ARG A 129 2.96 1.43 -18.92
CA ARG A 129 4.29 1.60 -18.32
C ARG A 129 4.73 3.06 -18.29
N ARG A 130 4.55 3.80 -19.39
CA ARG A 130 4.85 5.24 -19.43
C ARG A 130 3.97 6.02 -18.45
N LEU A 131 2.68 5.73 -18.42
CA LEU A 131 1.74 6.34 -17.48
C LEU A 131 2.15 6.10 -16.02
N ALA A 132 2.48 4.85 -15.69
CA ALA A 132 2.97 4.51 -14.35
C ALA A 132 4.26 5.24 -13.99
N LEU A 133 5.22 5.38 -14.92
CA LEU A 133 6.45 6.13 -14.68
C LEU A 133 6.19 7.61 -14.41
N VAL A 134 5.30 8.25 -15.19
CA VAL A 134 4.92 9.65 -14.99
C VAL A 134 4.26 9.83 -13.64
N TRP A 135 3.27 8.98 -13.30
CA TRP A 135 2.60 9.06 -12.00
C TRP A 135 3.54 8.79 -10.82
N SER A 136 4.42 7.80 -10.93
CA SER A 136 5.45 7.55 -9.91
C SER A 136 6.36 8.76 -9.74
N GLY A 137 6.79 9.41 -10.83
CA GLY A 137 7.60 10.62 -10.76
C GLY A 137 6.88 11.77 -10.03
N ILE A 138 5.60 12.01 -10.37
CA ILE A 138 4.77 13.03 -9.71
C ILE A 138 4.62 12.74 -8.21
N LEU A 139 4.30 11.49 -7.85
CA LEU A 139 4.13 11.10 -6.45
C LEU A 139 5.43 11.21 -5.65
N VAL A 140 6.56 10.75 -6.20
CA VAL A 140 7.86 10.87 -5.55
C VAL A 140 8.25 12.34 -5.37
N ALA A 141 8.05 13.18 -6.39
CA ALA A 141 8.30 14.61 -6.29
C ALA A 141 7.42 15.26 -5.20
N GLY A 142 6.14 14.90 -5.13
CA GLY A 142 5.22 15.36 -4.08
C GLY A 142 5.65 14.92 -2.67
N CYS A 143 6.08 13.66 -2.50
CA CYS A 143 6.62 13.17 -1.21
C CYS A 143 7.90 13.90 -0.80
N LEU A 144 8.81 14.16 -1.74
CA LEU A 144 10.04 14.91 -1.47
C LEU A 144 9.74 16.37 -1.14
N TRP A 145 8.75 16.98 -1.80
CA TRP A 145 8.30 18.34 -1.49
C TRP A 145 7.74 18.42 -0.07
N GLU A 146 6.84 17.51 0.31
CA GLU A 146 6.28 17.42 1.67
C GLU A 146 7.38 17.23 2.72
N LEU A 147 8.35 16.35 2.45
CA LEU A 147 9.48 16.14 3.36
C LEU A 147 10.34 17.40 3.50
N ALA A 148 10.59 18.12 2.40
CA ALA A 148 11.34 19.38 2.43
C ALA A 148 10.60 20.45 3.24
N GLN A 149 9.29 20.62 3.03
CA GLN A 149 8.45 21.56 3.79
C GLN A 149 8.42 21.21 5.27
N PHE A 150 8.34 19.93 5.62
CA PHE A 150 8.41 19.49 7.01
C PHE A 150 9.77 19.79 7.66
N ILE A 151 10.89 19.60 6.94
CA ILE A 151 12.21 19.95 7.46
C ILE A 151 12.33 21.47 7.63
N LEU A 152 11.86 22.25 6.65
CA LEU A 152 11.89 23.71 6.70
C LEU A 152 11.06 24.25 7.88
N SER A 153 9.86 23.73 8.13
CA SER A 153 9.03 24.17 9.26
C SER A 153 9.63 23.84 10.63
N ARG A 154 10.53 22.84 10.71
CA ARG A 154 11.29 22.53 11.93
C ARG A 154 12.46 23.50 12.15
N ILE A 155 13.11 23.96 11.09
CA ILE A 155 14.27 24.86 11.17
C ILE A 155 13.82 26.32 11.30
N HIS A 156 12.79 26.70 10.58
CA HIS A 156 12.23 28.05 10.53
C HIS A 156 10.74 28.02 10.84
N PRO A 157 10.36 27.87 12.13
CA PRO A 157 8.95 27.73 12.53
C PRO A 157 8.10 28.97 12.22
N ASP A 158 8.73 30.15 12.09
CA ASP A 158 8.05 31.41 11.79
C ASP A 158 7.83 31.64 10.28
N ALA A 159 8.40 30.80 9.42
CA ALA A 159 8.23 30.91 7.98
C ALA A 159 6.93 30.22 7.53
N PRO A 160 6.20 30.78 6.56
CA PRO A 160 5.00 30.15 6.02
C PRO A 160 5.35 28.79 5.38
N SER A 161 4.64 27.73 5.78
CA SER A 161 4.71 26.42 5.13
C SER A 161 3.83 26.37 3.88
N TYR A 162 4.32 25.71 2.84
CA TYR A 162 3.56 25.46 1.61
C TYR A 162 3.44 23.95 1.39
N ALA A 163 3.12 23.22 2.47
CA ALA A 163 2.88 21.79 2.39
C ALA A 163 1.64 21.53 1.52
N LEU A 164 1.66 20.46 0.72
CA LEU A 164 0.50 20.07 -0.08
C LEU A 164 -0.69 19.70 0.82
N SER A 165 -0.40 19.14 1.99
CA SER A 165 -1.36 18.85 3.05
C SER A 165 -2.10 20.11 3.51
N ASP A 166 -1.41 21.22 3.73
CA ASP A 166 -2.03 22.50 4.11
C ASP A 166 -2.98 23.02 3.01
N LEU A 167 -2.67 22.75 1.73
CA LEU A 167 -3.54 23.09 0.59
C LEU A 167 -4.75 22.15 0.47
N LEU A 168 -4.58 20.88 0.84
CA LEU A 168 -5.64 19.87 0.82
C LEU A 168 -6.62 20.01 1.99
N ASP A 169 -6.19 20.56 3.12
CA ASP A 169 -7.01 20.67 4.31
C ASP A 169 -8.31 21.45 4.11
N PRO A 170 -8.30 22.68 3.54
CA PRO A 170 -9.53 23.41 3.27
C PRO A 170 -10.47 22.66 2.32
N LEU A 171 -9.89 21.92 1.37
CA LEU A 171 -10.66 21.12 0.40
C LEU A 171 -11.35 19.94 1.09
N LEU A 172 -10.67 19.26 2.01
CA LEU A 172 -11.18 18.08 2.73
C LEU A 172 -12.09 18.43 3.93
N ASP A 173 -11.97 19.65 4.44
CA ASP A 173 -12.86 20.17 5.48
C ASP A 173 -14.24 20.51 4.91
N GLY A 174 -14.30 20.91 3.63
CA GLY A 174 -15.55 21.08 2.91
C GLY A 174 -16.27 19.75 2.64
N VAL A 175 -17.59 19.72 2.88
CA VAL A 175 -18.44 18.55 2.58
C VAL A 175 -18.28 18.06 1.13
N PRO A 176 -18.31 18.92 0.09
CA PRO A 176 -18.15 18.47 -1.29
C PRO A 176 -16.77 17.83 -1.55
N GLY A 177 -15.70 18.44 -1.06
CA GLY A 177 -14.35 17.93 -1.27
C GLY A 177 -14.10 16.61 -0.55
N ARG A 178 -14.64 16.47 0.67
CA ARG A 178 -14.63 15.20 1.41
C ARG A 178 -15.32 14.07 0.66
N ILE A 179 -16.51 14.33 0.12
CA ILE A 179 -17.27 13.35 -0.66
C ILE A 179 -16.48 12.94 -1.91
N LEU A 180 -15.99 13.92 -2.68
CA LEU A 180 -15.24 13.65 -3.92
C LEU A 180 -13.95 12.86 -3.65
N PHE A 181 -13.19 13.25 -2.63
CA PHE A 181 -11.95 12.56 -2.26
C PHE A 181 -12.23 11.14 -1.78
N THR A 182 -13.23 10.95 -0.92
CA THR A 182 -13.61 9.63 -0.40
C THR A 182 -14.10 8.72 -1.53
N ALA A 183 -14.90 9.24 -2.45
CA ALA A 183 -15.36 8.50 -3.62
C ALA A 183 -14.20 8.08 -4.53
N ALA A 184 -13.26 8.99 -4.81
CA ALA A 184 -12.07 8.69 -5.61
C ALA A 184 -11.18 7.63 -4.94
N TRP A 185 -10.95 7.76 -3.62
CA TRP A 185 -10.16 6.82 -2.84
C TRP A 185 -10.77 5.41 -2.85
N LEU A 186 -12.07 5.29 -2.58
CA LEU A 186 -12.78 4.01 -2.59
C LEU A 186 -12.86 3.41 -3.99
N ALA A 187 -13.09 4.22 -5.03
CA ALA A 187 -13.08 3.76 -6.41
C ALA A 187 -11.71 3.20 -6.80
N GLY A 188 -10.62 3.87 -6.39
CA GLY A 188 -9.25 3.40 -6.56
C GLY A 188 -9.01 2.06 -5.85
N GLY A 189 -9.40 1.95 -4.58
CA GLY A 189 -9.31 0.72 -3.81
C GLY A 189 -10.09 -0.44 -4.45
N LEU A 190 -11.34 -0.18 -4.86
CA LEU A 190 -12.18 -1.17 -5.53
C LEU A 190 -11.56 -1.61 -6.86
N PHE A 191 -11.01 -0.68 -7.64
CA PHE A 191 -10.31 -0.98 -8.88
C PHE A 191 -9.10 -1.88 -8.66
N LEU A 192 -8.29 -1.60 -7.63
CA LEU A 192 -7.14 -2.43 -7.26
C LEU A 192 -7.57 -3.83 -6.83
N LEU A 193 -8.59 -3.95 -5.97
CA LEU A 193 -9.13 -5.25 -5.52
C LEU A 193 -9.64 -6.10 -6.70
N ARG A 194 -10.23 -5.47 -7.74
CA ARG A 194 -10.72 -6.18 -8.93
C ARG A 194 -9.62 -6.62 -9.89
N ARG A 195 -8.46 -5.96 -9.84
CA ARG A 195 -7.28 -6.27 -10.67
C ARG A 195 -6.25 -7.12 -9.98
N GLY A 196 -6.37 -7.32 -8.66
CA GLY A 196 -5.63 -8.36 -7.94
C GLY A 196 -5.82 -9.73 -8.64
N PRO A 197 -4.90 -10.68 -8.41
CA PRO A 197 -4.95 -12.00 -9.04
C PRO A 197 -6.36 -12.54 -8.95
N ARG A 198 -7.02 -12.69 -10.11
CA ARG A 198 -8.29 -13.39 -10.16
C ARG A 198 -7.95 -14.83 -9.83
N ARG A 199 -8.60 -15.33 -8.79
CA ARG A 199 -8.57 -16.74 -8.40
C ARG A 199 -9.04 -17.61 -9.56
#